data_AF-A0ABD2I6Q6-F1
#
_entry.id   AF-A0ABD2I6Q6-F1
#
_cell.length_a   1.000
_cell.length_b   1.000
_cell.length_c   1.000
_cell.angle_alpha   90.00
_cell.angle_beta   90.00
_cell.angle_gamma   90.00
#
_symmetry.space_group_name_H-M   'P 1'
#
loop_
_entity.id
_entity.type
_entity.pdbx_description
1 polymer ?
#
loop_
_entity_poly.entity_id
_entity_poly.type
_entity_poly.pdbx_seq_one_letter_code
_entity_poly.pdbx_strand_id
1 'polypeptide(L)'
;MDPKQIQKIREEIDEETPLLEEKTRADNAAIAEWNKATSEKAEAAKEEEKEVKIAEEEFKKAKGMAAKKRAEAAKEEKIAEEEFKKAKGMAAKKREEKMKIWRESVSKKNATKKEKEALAHRLKQKRKLIDAKSAEGTSPKKVCAQSAADLEPQEGTSGTSTGGGVLPNTVCAQWAADLEPQAGTSGTSTGGGVLPNTHRTASPSDAVFLPADLDHVDVMEIDTLRLADYFPPDGQQQLYFDMLDKAKEQKKDEK
;
A
#
# COMPACT_ATOMS: atom_id res chain seq x y z
N MET A 1 56.11 108.97 -13.03
CA MET A 1 54.98 108.69 -12.11
C MET A 1 55.00 109.76 -11.03
N ASP A 2 53.83 110.27 -10.67
CA ASP A 2 53.69 111.27 -9.60
C ASP A 2 53.97 110.58 -8.24
N PRO A 3 54.79 111.17 -7.34
CA PRO A 3 55.04 110.63 -6.00
C PRO A 3 53.76 110.28 -5.22
N LYS A 4 52.68 111.04 -5.41
CA LYS A 4 51.38 110.78 -4.77
C LYS A 4 50.71 109.51 -5.29
N GLN A 5 50.88 109.18 -6.56
CA GLN A 5 50.36 107.93 -7.14
C GLN A 5 51.12 106.71 -6.62
N ILE A 6 52.44 106.85 -6.41
CA ILE A 6 53.28 105.77 -5.87
C ILE A 6 52.88 105.47 -4.42
N GLN A 7 52.58 106.52 -3.62
CA GLN A 7 52.14 106.35 -2.24
C GLN A 7 50.78 105.65 -2.15
N LYS A 8 49.82 106.05 -3.00
CA LYS A 8 48.50 105.41 -3.08
C LYS A 8 48.59 103.92 -3.47
N ILE A 9 49.44 103.58 -4.44
CA ILE A 9 49.65 102.18 -4.84
C ILE A 9 50.27 101.35 -3.71
N ARG A 10 51.15 101.95 -2.89
CA ARG A 10 51.72 101.25 -1.73
C ARG A 10 50.68 100.98 -0.66
N GLU A 11 49.84 101.97 -0.36
CA GLU A 11 48.73 101.82 0.59
C GLU A 11 47.74 100.74 0.12
N GLU A 12 47.38 100.71 -1.18
CA GLU A 12 46.54 99.66 -1.76
C GLU A 12 47.20 98.27 -1.66
N ILE A 13 48.50 98.15 -1.91
CA ILE A 13 49.24 96.88 -1.77
C ILE A 13 49.30 96.43 -0.29
N ASP A 14 49.57 97.35 0.63
CA ASP A 14 49.65 97.07 2.06
C ASP A 14 48.28 96.65 2.64
N GLU A 15 47.17 97.12 2.05
CA GLU A 15 45.80 96.70 2.39
C GLU A 15 45.40 95.37 1.73
N GLU A 16 45.76 95.14 0.46
CA GLU A 16 45.34 93.94 -0.30
C GLU A 16 46.17 92.69 0.01
N THR A 17 47.46 92.85 0.33
CA THR A 17 48.35 91.72 0.64
C THR A 17 47.89 90.84 1.81
N PRO A 18 47.51 91.38 3.00
CA PRO A 18 47.01 90.55 4.10
C PRO A 18 45.69 89.85 3.77
N LEU A 19 44.81 90.48 2.99
CA LEU A 19 43.55 89.89 2.53
C LEU A 19 43.80 88.71 1.58
N LEU A 20 44.80 88.83 0.69
CA LEU A 20 45.18 87.75 -0.21
C LEU A 20 45.82 86.59 0.56
N GLU A 21 46.65 86.85 1.55
CA GLU A 21 47.25 85.82 2.42
C GLU A 21 46.19 85.07 3.24
N GLU A 22 45.21 85.79 3.81
CA GLU A 22 44.10 85.20 4.55
C GLU A 22 43.23 84.31 3.64
N LYS A 23 42.89 84.80 2.45
CA LYS A 23 42.15 84.02 1.44
C LYS A 23 42.92 82.77 1.03
N THR A 24 44.22 82.89 0.77
CA THR A 24 45.07 81.75 0.41
C THR A 24 45.14 80.73 1.54
N ARG A 25 45.19 81.18 2.81
CA ARG A 25 45.15 80.30 3.97
C ARG A 25 43.80 79.57 4.09
N ALA A 26 42.69 80.26 3.86
CA ALA A 26 41.36 79.67 3.87
C ALA A 26 41.17 78.64 2.74
N ASP A 27 41.61 78.97 1.52
CA ASP A 27 41.54 78.08 0.36
C ASP A 27 42.39 76.81 0.60
N ASN A 28 43.60 76.96 1.16
CA ASN A 28 44.45 75.82 1.52
C ASN A 28 43.85 74.94 2.62
N ALA A 29 43.16 75.54 3.61
CA ALA A 29 42.45 74.79 4.64
C ALA A 29 41.28 74.00 4.04
N ALA A 30 40.49 74.61 3.15
CA ALA A 30 39.39 73.94 2.46
C ALA A 30 39.89 72.77 1.58
N ILE A 31 41.00 72.94 0.87
CA ILE A 31 41.64 71.86 0.10
C ILE A 31 42.09 70.71 1.01
N ALA A 32 42.67 71.02 2.17
CA ALA A 32 43.10 70.01 3.13
C ALA A 32 41.92 69.21 3.70
N GLU A 33 40.81 69.87 4.06
CA GLU A 33 39.58 69.21 4.51
C GLU A 33 38.96 68.35 3.41
N TRP A 34 38.92 68.85 2.18
CA TRP A 34 38.41 68.09 1.04
C TRP A 34 39.25 66.84 0.78
N ASN A 35 40.58 66.96 0.77
CA ASN A 35 41.49 65.83 0.60
C ASN A 35 41.28 64.79 1.71
N LYS A 36 41.15 65.22 2.97
CA LYS A 36 40.89 64.33 4.09
C LYS A 36 39.54 63.60 3.94
N ALA A 37 38.47 64.31 3.60
CA ALA A 37 37.16 63.70 3.41
C ALA A 37 37.14 62.71 2.23
N THR A 38 37.89 62.99 1.16
CA THR A 38 38.01 62.06 0.02
C THR A 38 38.85 60.82 0.37
N SER A 39 39.90 60.94 1.19
CA SER A 39 40.68 59.79 1.62
C SER A 39 39.88 58.88 2.55
N GLU A 40 39.13 59.44 3.49
CA GLU A 40 38.26 58.67 4.40
C GLU A 40 37.16 57.92 3.62
N LYS A 41 36.54 58.56 2.62
CA LYS A 41 35.59 57.88 1.73
C LYS A 41 36.24 56.76 0.90
N ALA A 42 37.46 56.97 0.43
CA ALA A 42 38.20 55.96 -0.33
C ALA A 42 38.60 54.75 0.54
N GLU A 43 38.91 54.97 1.82
CA GLU A 43 39.17 53.88 2.77
C GLU A 43 37.90 53.11 3.11
N ALA A 44 36.78 53.81 3.40
CA ALA A 44 35.49 53.17 3.65
C ALA A 44 35.03 52.30 2.46
N ALA A 45 35.19 52.80 1.22
CA ALA A 45 34.85 52.04 0.02
C ALA A 45 35.71 50.77 -0.15
N LYS A 46 36.99 50.81 0.23
CA LYS A 46 37.87 49.63 0.22
C LYS A 46 37.49 48.62 1.30
N GLU A 47 37.00 49.07 2.44
CA GLU A 47 36.51 48.20 3.51
C GLU A 47 35.22 47.50 3.09
N GLU A 48 34.26 48.24 2.53
CA GLU A 48 33.02 47.69 1.97
C GLU A 48 33.31 46.67 0.85
N GLU A 49 34.27 46.96 -0.05
CA GLU A 49 34.67 46.01 -1.10
C GLU A 49 35.24 44.70 -0.52
N LYS A 50 35.97 44.76 0.60
CA LYS A 50 36.47 43.56 1.28
C LYS A 50 35.34 42.76 1.90
N GLU A 51 34.38 43.41 2.55
CA GLU A 51 33.21 42.74 3.12
C GLU A 51 32.38 42.03 2.06
N VAL A 52 32.14 42.69 0.91
CA VAL A 52 31.43 42.09 -0.22
C VAL A 52 32.17 40.85 -0.75
N LYS A 53 33.50 40.91 -0.88
CA LYS A 53 34.31 39.75 -1.33
C LYS A 53 34.22 38.58 -0.34
N ILE A 54 34.24 38.86 0.96
CA ILE A 54 34.07 37.81 1.99
C ILE A 54 32.69 37.18 1.87
N ALA A 55 31.64 38.00 1.76
CA ALA A 55 30.27 37.52 1.61
C ALA A 55 30.08 36.69 0.32
N GLU A 56 30.71 37.08 -0.79
CA GLU A 56 30.65 36.33 -2.05
C GLU A 56 31.33 34.94 -1.92
N GLU A 57 32.47 34.87 -1.25
CA GLU A 57 33.17 33.60 -0.98
C GLU A 57 32.36 32.68 -0.04
N GLU A 58 31.72 33.24 0.99
CA GLU A 58 30.82 32.47 1.85
C GLU A 58 29.60 31.95 1.09
N PHE A 59 29.02 32.78 0.23
CA PHE A 59 27.90 32.37 -0.62
C PHE A 59 28.31 31.24 -1.59
N LYS A 60 29.49 31.33 -2.21
CA LYS A 60 30.04 30.26 -3.05
C LYS A 60 30.21 28.95 -2.28
N LYS A 61 30.76 29.01 -1.06
CA LYS A 61 30.87 27.84 -0.16
C LYS A 61 29.52 27.24 0.19
N ALA A 62 28.54 28.08 0.56
CA ALA A 62 27.19 27.64 0.88
C ALA A 62 26.51 26.96 -0.32
N LYS A 63 26.65 27.53 -1.52
CA LYS A 63 26.15 26.94 -2.77
C LYS A 63 26.80 25.58 -3.06
N GLY A 64 28.11 25.45 -2.83
CA GLY A 64 28.83 24.18 -2.95
C GLY A 64 28.31 23.11 -1.98
N MET A 65 28.09 23.46 -0.72
CA MET A 65 27.52 22.54 0.27
C MET A 65 26.09 22.12 -0.10
N ALA A 66 25.25 23.05 -0.55
CA ALA A 66 23.89 22.73 -1.01
C ALA A 66 23.90 21.78 -2.21
N ALA A 67 24.80 21.98 -3.17
CA ALA A 67 24.97 21.08 -4.31
C ALA A 67 25.41 19.67 -3.87
N LYS A 68 26.34 19.57 -2.91
CA LYS A 68 26.76 18.28 -2.35
C LYS A 68 25.62 17.55 -1.65
N LYS A 69 24.82 18.24 -0.82
CA LYS A 69 23.64 17.67 -0.18
C LYS A 69 22.61 17.16 -1.19
N ARG A 70 22.37 17.89 -2.27
CA ARG A 70 21.48 17.44 -3.36
C ARG A 70 22.02 16.19 -4.06
N ALA A 71 23.33 16.11 -4.28
CA ALA A 71 23.96 14.93 -4.88
C ALA A 71 23.91 13.71 -3.96
N GLU A 72 24.03 13.90 -2.64
CA GLU A 72 23.85 12.82 -1.65
C GLU A 72 22.40 12.34 -1.61
N ALA A 73 21.42 13.26 -1.54
CA ALA A 73 20.00 12.92 -1.60
C ALA A 73 19.63 12.15 -2.88
N ALA A 74 20.18 12.56 -4.04
CA ALA A 74 19.95 11.84 -5.30
C ALA A 74 20.56 10.42 -5.32
N LYS A 75 21.64 10.17 -4.56
CA LYS A 75 22.18 8.81 -4.39
C LYS A 75 21.29 7.98 -3.49
N GLU A 76 20.80 8.55 -2.39
CA GLU A 76 19.87 7.89 -1.47
C GLU A 76 18.56 7.52 -2.19
N GLU A 77 18.03 8.41 -3.04
CA GLU A 77 16.85 8.16 -3.86
C GLU A 77 17.05 6.97 -4.82
N LYS A 78 18.21 6.87 -5.47
CA LYS A 78 18.54 5.72 -6.34
C LYS A 78 18.59 4.40 -5.57
N ILE A 79 19.13 4.41 -4.36
CA ILE A 79 19.18 3.23 -3.48
C ILE A 79 17.74 2.82 -3.13
N ALA A 80 16.90 3.77 -2.72
CA ALA A 80 15.50 3.52 -2.40
C ALA A 80 14.71 2.97 -3.60
N GLU A 81 14.96 3.49 -4.81
CA GLU A 81 14.33 2.99 -6.04
C GLU A 81 14.73 1.54 -6.35
N GLU A 82 16.00 1.17 -6.17
CA GLU A 82 16.45 -0.21 -6.35
C GLU A 82 15.86 -1.16 -5.30
N GLU A 83 15.78 -0.74 -4.04
CA GLU A 83 15.14 -1.52 -2.98
C GLU A 83 13.65 -1.72 -3.25
N PHE A 84 12.97 -0.68 -3.72
CA PHE A 84 11.57 -0.79 -4.13
C PHE A 84 11.38 -1.76 -5.30
N LYS A 85 12.25 -1.73 -6.31
CA LYS A 85 12.24 -2.70 -7.41
C LYS A 85 12.44 -4.14 -6.91
N LYS A 86 13.38 -4.35 -5.98
CA LYS A 86 13.60 -5.67 -5.34
C LYS A 86 12.36 -6.12 -4.57
N ALA A 87 11.75 -5.24 -3.78
CA ALA A 87 10.53 -5.53 -3.03
C ALA A 87 9.36 -5.91 -3.95
N LYS A 88 9.18 -5.16 -5.05
CA LYS A 88 8.17 -5.46 -6.08
C LYS A 88 8.42 -6.81 -6.74
N GLY A 89 9.67 -7.15 -7.03
CA GLY A 89 10.07 -8.46 -7.54
C GLY A 89 9.74 -9.61 -6.58
N MET A 90 10.00 -9.44 -5.28
CA MET A 90 9.63 -10.43 -4.27
C MET A 90 8.11 -10.59 -4.12
N ALA A 91 7.36 -9.49 -4.18
CA ALA A 91 5.90 -9.52 -4.16
C ALA A 91 5.32 -10.28 -5.36
N ALA A 92 5.89 -10.08 -6.56
CA ALA A 92 5.50 -10.82 -7.75
C ALA A 92 5.76 -12.33 -7.60
N LYS A 93 6.92 -12.74 -7.09
CA LYS A 93 7.23 -14.15 -6.81
C LYS A 93 6.26 -14.77 -5.80
N LYS A 94 5.96 -14.07 -4.70
CA LYS A 94 4.95 -14.52 -3.72
C LYS A 94 3.57 -14.69 -4.35
N ARG A 95 3.17 -13.79 -5.27
CA ARG A 95 1.90 -13.90 -6.00
C ARG A 95 1.90 -15.12 -6.93
N GLU A 96 3.00 -15.38 -7.63
CA GLU A 96 3.13 -16.55 -8.50
C GLU A 96 3.03 -17.86 -7.71
N GLU A 97 3.71 -17.95 -6.57
CA GLU A 97 3.65 -19.12 -5.68
C GLU A 97 2.23 -19.36 -5.14
N LYS A 98 1.53 -18.30 -4.70
CA LYS A 98 0.11 -18.39 -4.31
C LYS A 98 -0.77 -18.88 -5.45
N MET A 99 -0.55 -18.40 -6.68
CA MET A 99 -1.30 -18.86 -7.85
C MET A 99 -1.02 -20.33 -8.18
N LYS A 100 0.21 -20.80 -7.99
CA LYS A 100 0.56 -22.22 -8.16
C LYS A 100 -0.18 -23.09 -7.16
N ILE A 101 -0.16 -22.74 -5.87
CA ILE A 101 -0.88 -23.45 -4.81
C ILE A 101 -2.39 -23.47 -5.11
N TRP A 102 -2.95 -22.33 -5.56
CA TRP A 102 -4.35 -22.26 -5.94
C TRP A 102 -4.69 -23.21 -7.10
N ARG A 103 -3.86 -23.25 -8.16
CA ARG A 103 -4.05 -24.18 -9.29
C ARG A 103 -4.00 -25.64 -8.84
N GLU A 104 -3.05 -26.00 -7.99
CA GLU A 104 -2.95 -27.36 -7.44
C GLU A 104 -4.19 -27.72 -6.60
N SER A 105 -4.69 -26.78 -5.78
CA SER A 105 -5.90 -26.96 -4.99
C SER A 105 -7.14 -27.16 -5.87
N VAL A 106 -7.31 -26.34 -6.91
CA VAL A 106 -8.40 -26.48 -7.89
C VAL A 106 -8.31 -27.82 -8.63
N SER A 107 -7.10 -28.24 -9.02
CA SER A 107 -6.89 -29.54 -9.68
C SER A 107 -7.34 -30.70 -8.79
N LYS A 108 -6.95 -30.70 -7.50
CA LYS A 108 -7.37 -31.71 -6.52
C LYS A 108 -8.89 -31.73 -6.31
N LYS A 109 -9.53 -30.55 -6.24
CA LYS A 109 -11.00 -30.45 -6.16
C LYS A 109 -11.70 -31.00 -7.41
N ASN A 110 -11.14 -30.78 -8.59
CA ASN A 110 -11.71 -31.31 -9.83
C ASN A 110 -11.52 -32.83 -9.96
N ALA A 111 -10.39 -33.38 -9.52
CA ALA A 111 -10.16 -34.82 -9.49
C ALA A 111 -11.17 -35.52 -8.57
N THR A 112 -11.30 -35.03 -7.33
CA THR A 112 -12.29 -35.56 -6.37
C THR A 112 -13.73 -35.40 -6.85
N LYS A 113 -14.06 -34.31 -7.57
CA LYS A 113 -15.38 -34.16 -8.21
C LYS A 113 -15.63 -35.23 -9.26
N LYS A 114 -14.66 -35.49 -10.15
CA LYS A 114 -14.79 -36.55 -11.17
C LYS A 114 -14.93 -37.94 -10.56
N GLU A 115 -14.20 -38.24 -9.49
CA GLU A 115 -14.32 -39.52 -8.76
C GLU A 115 -15.72 -39.67 -8.14
N LYS A 116 -16.25 -38.60 -7.52
CA LYS A 116 -17.62 -38.60 -6.99
C LYS A 116 -18.67 -38.75 -8.08
N GLU A 117 -18.50 -38.08 -9.22
CA GLU A 117 -19.40 -38.22 -10.38
C GLU A 117 -19.36 -39.64 -10.97
N ALA A 118 -18.17 -40.24 -11.09
CA ALA A 118 -17.99 -41.62 -11.55
C ALA A 118 -18.64 -42.62 -10.58
N LEU A 119 -18.48 -42.42 -9.27
CA LEU A 119 -19.11 -43.25 -8.24
C LEU A 119 -20.64 -43.10 -8.26
N ALA A 120 -21.16 -41.89 -8.41
CA ALA A 120 -22.59 -41.63 -8.54
C ALA A 120 -23.17 -42.28 -9.82
N HIS A 121 -22.46 -42.22 -10.94
CA HIS A 121 -22.85 -42.89 -12.18
C HIS A 121 -22.89 -44.42 -12.00
N ARG A 122 -21.88 -45.00 -11.36
CA ARG A 122 -21.81 -46.44 -11.07
C ARG A 122 -22.93 -46.89 -10.13
N LEU A 123 -23.26 -46.10 -9.11
CA LEU A 123 -24.40 -46.36 -8.21
C LEU A 123 -25.74 -46.28 -8.95
N LYS A 124 -25.93 -45.30 -9.85
CA LYS A 124 -27.13 -45.23 -10.71
C LYS A 124 -27.29 -46.47 -11.60
N GLN A 125 -26.20 -46.97 -12.19
CA GLN A 125 -26.23 -48.21 -12.98
C GLN A 125 -26.62 -49.42 -12.11
N LYS A 126 -26.08 -49.54 -10.90
CA LYS A 126 -26.46 -50.60 -9.95
C LYS A 126 -27.94 -50.53 -9.59
N ARG A 127 -28.47 -49.33 -9.32
CA ARG A 127 -29.90 -49.15 -9.03
C ARG A 127 -30.78 -49.65 -10.17
N LYS A 128 -30.47 -49.29 -11.43
CA LYS A 128 -31.18 -49.79 -12.61
C LYS A 128 -31.17 -51.32 -12.72
N LEU A 129 -30.04 -51.97 -12.41
CA LEU A 129 -29.90 -53.43 -12.41
C LEU A 129 -30.76 -54.11 -11.32
N ILE A 130 -30.82 -53.51 -10.13
CA ILE A 130 -31.66 -53.99 -9.03
C ILE A 130 -33.13 -53.84 -9.40
N ASP A 131 -33.54 -52.67 -9.90
CA ASP A 131 -34.92 -52.41 -10.29
C ASP A 131 -35.36 -53.34 -11.44
N ALA A 132 -34.49 -53.59 -12.43
CA ALA A 132 -34.76 -54.52 -13.53
C ALA A 132 -34.91 -55.97 -13.07
N LYS A 133 -33.99 -56.48 -12.23
CA LYS A 133 -34.08 -57.85 -11.70
C LYS A 133 -35.20 -58.05 -10.68
N SER A 134 -35.61 -56.98 -9.99
CA SER A 134 -36.80 -56.98 -9.13
C SER A 134 -38.08 -57.08 -9.95
N ALA A 135 -38.14 -56.45 -11.14
CA ALA A 135 -39.26 -56.58 -12.07
C ALA A 135 -39.39 -58.00 -12.65
N GLU A 136 -38.28 -58.75 -12.71
CA GLU A 136 -38.22 -60.16 -13.11
C GLU A 136 -38.61 -61.14 -11.98
N GLY A 137 -39.06 -60.65 -10.81
CA GLY A 137 -39.51 -61.47 -9.69
C GLY A 137 -38.39 -61.98 -8.78
N THR A 138 -37.16 -61.50 -8.97
CA THR A 138 -36.01 -61.84 -8.11
C THR A 138 -35.98 -60.92 -6.88
N SER A 139 -35.81 -61.48 -5.68
CA SER A 139 -35.80 -60.66 -4.47
C SER A 139 -34.63 -59.65 -4.49
N PRO A 140 -34.87 -58.36 -4.19
CA PRO A 140 -33.84 -57.31 -4.20
C PRO A 140 -32.62 -57.65 -3.33
N LYS A 141 -32.83 -58.38 -2.23
CA LYS A 141 -31.79 -58.87 -1.33
C LYS A 141 -30.83 -59.87 -2.00
N LYS A 142 -31.32 -60.78 -2.85
CA LYS A 142 -30.47 -61.71 -3.62
C LYS A 142 -29.68 -60.99 -4.70
N VAL A 143 -30.27 -59.99 -5.34
CA VAL A 143 -29.63 -59.19 -6.39
C VAL A 143 -28.50 -58.33 -5.80
N CYS A 144 -28.75 -57.64 -4.67
CA CYS A 144 -27.70 -56.88 -3.98
C CYS A 144 -26.55 -57.78 -3.49
N ALA A 145 -26.83 -59.00 -3.01
CA ALA A 145 -25.79 -59.94 -2.56
C ALA A 145 -24.91 -60.43 -3.72
N GLN A 146 -25.48 -60.76 -4.88
CA GLN A 146 -24.72 -61.15 -6.08
C GLN A 146 -23.91 -59.99 -6.66
N SER A 147 -24.47 -58.78 -6.73
CA SER A 147 -23.76 -57.59 -7.24
C SER A 147 -22.71 -57.01 -6.28
N ALA A 148 -22.71 -57.43 -5.01
CA ALA A 148 -21.66 -57.14 -4.04
C ALA A 148 -20.48 -58.12 -4.15
N ALA A 149 -20.75 -59.39 -4.47
CA ALA A 149 -19.71 -60.40 -4.70
C ALA A 149 -18.93 -60.18 -6.00
N ASP A 150 -19.54 -59.56 -7.01
CA ASP A 150 -18.93 -59.27 -8.31
C ASP A 150 -17.93 -58.08 -8.28
N LEU A 151 -17.77 -57.43 -7.12
CA LEU A 151 -16.90 -56.28 -6.91
C LEU A 151 -16.12 -56.40 -5.60
N GLU A 152 -15.24 -57.40 -5.55
CA GLU A 152 -14.06 -57.29 -4.69
C GLU A 152 -13.30 -55.99 -5.01
N PRO A 153 -12.79 -55.28 -4.00
CA PRO A 153 -11.98 -54.09 -4.23
C PRO A 153 -10.68 -54.52 -4.89
N GLN A 154 -10.34 -53.91 -6.02
CA GLN A 154 -8.98 -53.99 -6.52
C GLN A 154 -8.08 -53.31 -5.48
N GLU A 155 -7.34 -54.11 -4.71
CA GLU A 155 -6.39 -53.66 -3.71
C GLU A 155 -5.37 -52.74 -4.37
N GLY A 156 -5.44 -51.45 -4.05
CA GLY A 156 -4.53 -50.48 -4.65
C GLY A 156 -4.97 -49.05 -4.42
N THR A 157 -4.90 -48.58 -3.17
CA THR A 157 -4.37 -47.26 -2.78
C THR A 157 -4.42 -47.15 -1.27
N SER A 158 -3.25 -47.33 -0.64
CA SER A 158 -2.98 -46.88 0.72
C SER A 158 -3.01 -45.34 0.74
N GLY A 159 -4.08 -44.79 1.31
CA GLY A 159 -4.23 -43.36 1.55
C GLY A 159 -5.31 -43.15 2.60
N THR A 160 -4.88 -42.96 3.84
CA THR A 160 -5.72 -42.62 4.98
C THR A 160 -6.62 -41.42 4.69
N SER A 161 -7.93 -41.62 4.64
CA SER A 161 -8.90 -40.56 4.92
C SER A 161 -9.97 -41.07 5.87
N THR A 162 -9.81 -40.73 7.14
CA THR A 162 -10.89 -40.64 8.13
C THR A 162 -11.95 -39.66 7.59
N GLY A 163 -13.10 -40.19 7.16
CA GLY A 163 -14.21 -39.36 6.68
C GLY A 163 -15.26 -40.13 5.90
N GLY A 164 -16.16 -40.82 6.63
CA GLY A 164 -17.55 -41.07 6.21
C GLY A 164 -17.81 -41.62 4.81
N GLY A 165 -16.97 -42.51 4.28
CA GLY A 165 -17.27 -43.22 3.04
C GLY A 165 -18.42 -44.19 3.25
N VAL A 166 -19.61 -43.88 2.76
CA VAL A 166 -20.71 -44.84 2.67
C VAL A 166 -20.24 -45.94 1.71
N LEU A 167 -19.81 -47.07 2.28
CA LEU A 167 -19.40 -48.26 1.54
C LEU A 167 -20.52 -48.64 0.55
N PRO A 168 -20.22 -49.03 -0.70
CA PRO A 168 -21.26 -49.37 -1.68
C PRO A 168 -22.19 -50.49 -1.20
N ASN A 169 -21.74 -51.32 -0.25
CA ASN A 169 -22.55 -52.36 0.39
C ASN A 169 -23.64 -51.79 1.31
N THR A 170 -23.39 -50.69 2.02
CA THR A 170 -24.40 -50.09 2.90
C THR A 170 -25.50 -49.38 2.09
N VAL A 171 -25.17 -48.78 0.94
CA VAL A 171 -26.15 -48.19 0.03
C VAL A 171 -27.09 -49.24 -0.59
N CYS A 172 -26.56 -50.39 -1.02
CA CYS A 172 -27.37 -51.47 -1.59
C CYS A 172 -28.30 -52.09 -0.54
N ALA A 173 -27.80 -52.29 0.69
CA ALA A 173 -28.59 -52.80 1.80
C ALA A 173 -29.73 -51.84 2.19
N GLN A 174 -29.46 -50.53 2.24
CA GLN A 174 -30.47 -49.51 2.51
C GLN A 174 -31.55 -49.47 1.41
N TRP A 175 -31.16 -49.52 0.14
CA TRP A 175 -32.09 -49.53 -0.99
C TRP A 175 -32.98 -50.78 -1.04
N ALA A 176 -32.44 -51.94 -0.66
CA ALA A 176 -33.23 -53.15 -0.52
C ALA A 176 -34.21 -53.06 0.68
N ALA A 177 -33.86 -52.32 1.73
CA ALA A 177 -34.72 -52.08 2.88
C ALA A 177 -35.82 -51.03 2.59
N ASP A 178 -35.55 -50.02 1.76
CA ASP A 178 -36.54 -49.00 1.36
C ASP A 178 -37.61 -49.53 0.39
N LEU A 179 -37.30 -50.62 -0.32
CA LEU A 179 -38.25 -51.33 -1.22
C LEU A 179 -39.11 -52.36 -0.47
N GLU A 180 -38.78 -52.68 0.79
CA GLU A 180 -39.66 -53.45 1.67
C GLU A 180 -40.60 -52.47 2.39
N PRO A 181 -41.92 -52.69 2.39
CA PRO A 181 -42.84 -51.85 3.16
C PRO A 181 -42.54 -52.02 4.66
N GLN A 182 -41.84 -51.05 5.26
CA GLN A 182 -41.60 -51.06 6.71
C GLN A 182 -42.87 -50.61 7.44
N ALA A 183 -43.49 -51.58 8.12
CA ALA A 183 -44.37 -51.32 9.24
C ALA A 183 -43.62 -50.55 10.34
N GLY A 184 -44.32 -49.63 11.02
CA GLY A 184 -43.71 -48.53 11.76
C GLY A 184 -42.74 -48.89 12.89
N THR A 185 -41.92 -47.93 13.30
CA THR A 185 -41.67 -47.58 14.72
C THR A 185 -40.80 -46.31 14.83
N SER A 186 -41.12 -45.54 15.87
CA SER A 186 -40.60 -44.25 16.31
C SER A 186 -39.18 -44.29 16.89
N GLY A 187 -38.45 -43.17 16.82
CA GLY A 187 -37.28 -42.96 17.69
C GLY A 187 -36.46 -41.71 17.38
N THR A 188 -36.63 -40.68 18.21
CA THR A 188 -35.81 -39.46 18.32
C THR A 188 -34.35 -39.74 18.70
N SER A 189 -33.39 -39.03 18.09
CA SER A 189 -32.12 -38.70 18.76
C SER A 189 -31.57 -37.36 18.24
N THR A 190 -31.43 -36.43 19.17
CA THR A 190 -30.72 -35.16 19.06
C THR A 190 -29.21 -35.40 19.19
N GLY A 191 -28.41 -34.86 18.27
CA GLY A 191 -26.95 -34.84 18.39
C GLY A 191 -26.28 -33.96 17.33
N GLY A 192 -25.80 -32.80 17.77
CA GLY A 192 -24.81 -31.90 17.14
C GLY A 192 -24.55 -32.03 15.63
N GLY A 193 -25.28 -31.25 14.82
CA GLY A 193 -24.97 -31.05 13.41
C GLY A 193 -24.14 -29.78 13.22
N VAL A 194 -22.89 -29.97 12.77
CA VAL A 194 -22.06 -28.94 12.14
C VAL A 194 -22.90 -28.17 11.11
N LEU A 195 -23.01 -26.84 11.26
CA LEU A 195 -23.78 -26.01 10.34
C LEU A 195 -23.20 -26.17 8.91
N PRO A 196 -24.04 -26.46 7.90
CA PRO A 196 -23.59 -26.46 6.51
C PRO A 196 -23.27 -25.03 6.07
N ASN A 197 -22.36 -24.89 5.11
CA ASN A 197 -22.00 -23.65 4.42
C ASN A 197 -23.22 -22.74 4.18
N THR A 198 -23.40 -21.70 5.02
CA THR A 198 -24.55 -20.80 4.92
C THR A 198 -24.23 -19.69 3.93
N HIS A 199 -24.90 -19.67 2.78
CA HIS A 199 -24.89 -18.53 1.86
C HIS A 199 -25.97 -17.53 2.29
N ARG A 200 -25.60 -16.26 2.43
CA ARG A 200 -26.53 -15.15 2.70
C ARG A 200 -26.42 -14.11 1.60
N THR A 201 -27.53 -13.79 0.96
CA THR A 201 -27.65 -12.63 0.07
C THR A 201 -27.99 -11.39 0.90
N ALA A 202 -27.29 -10.29 0.65
CA ALA A 202 -27.54 -9.00 1.28
C ALA A 202 -28.20 -8.06 0.26
N SER A 203 -29.28 -7.42 0.67
CA SER A 203 -29.99 -6.38 -0.09
C SER A 203 -29.25 -5.04 0.01
N PRO A 204 -29.46 -4.06 -0.89
CA PRO A 204 -28.77 -2.76 -0.87
C PRO A 204 -28.93 -1.93 0.42
N SER A 205 -29.87 -2.28 1.29
CA SER A 205 -30.08 -1.62 2.59
C SER A 205 -29.71 -2.49 3.79
N ASP A 206 -29.17 -3.69 3.55
CA ASP A 206 -28.81 -4.60 4.63
C ASP A 206 -27.44 -4.25 5.23
N ALA A 207 -27.41 -4.12 6.56
CA ALA A 207 -26.17 -4.11 7.32
C ALA A 207 -25.82 -5.54 7.75
N VAL A 208 -24.67 -6.05 7.30
CA VAL A 208 -24.15 -7.36 7.68
C VAL A 208 -22.97 -7.19 8.62
N PHE A 209 -23.16 -7.60 9.88
CA PHE A 209 -22.07 -7.67 10.85
C PHE A 209 -21.26 -8.95 10.64
N LEU A 210 -19.96 -8.79 10.41
CA LEU A 210 -19.02 -9.90 10.23
C LEU A 210 -18.03 -9.90 11.40
N PRO A 211 -18.05 -10.93 12.26
CA PRO A 211 -17.07 -11.07 13.34
C PRO A 211 -15.64 -11.16 12.79
N ALA A 212 -14.67 -10.65 13.54
CA ALA A 212 -13.26 -10.59 13.13
C ALA A 212 -12.66 -11.97 12.78
N ASP A 213 -13.13 -13.03 13.45
CA ASP A 213 -12.61 -14.40 13.29
C ASP A 213 -13.44 -15.25 12.31
N LEU A 214 -14.40 -14.64 11.59
CA LEU A 214 -15.25 -15.36 10.66
C LEU A 214 -14.65 -15.36 9.25
N ASP A 215 -14.26 -16.55 8.76
CA ASP A 215 -13.89 -16.76 7.37
C ASP A 215 -15.10 -16.50 6.46
N HIS A 216 -15.04 -15.42 5.67
CA HIS A 216 -16.08 -15.05 4.72
C HIS A 216 -15.48 -14.69 3.36
N VAL A 217 -16.28 -14.87 2.31
CA VAL A 217 -15.95 -14.47 0.94
C VAL A 217 -17.14 -13.73 0.38
N ASP A 218 -16.94 -12.46 0.08
CA ASP A 218 -17.97 -11.63 -0.56
C ASP A 218 -17.95 -11.88 -2.08
N VAL A 219 -19.10 -12.25 -2.63
CA VAL A 219 -19.33 -12.34 -4.08
C VAL A 219 -20.30 -11.22 -4.45
N MET A 220 -19.78 -10.16 -5.07
CA MET A 220 -20.55 -8.98 -5.47
C MET A 220 -20.90 -9.02 -6.96
N GLU A 221 -22.11 -8.57 -7.31
CA GLU A 221 -22.48 -8.30 -8.70
C GLU A 221 -21.75 -7.07 -9.24
N ILE A 222 -21.55 -7.04 -10.56
CA ILE A 222 -20.91 -5.92 -11.27
C ILE A 222 -21.76 -4.66 -11.02
N ASP A 223 -21.11 -3.56 -10.63
CA ASP A 223 -21.71 -2.24 -10.27
C ASP A 223 -22.30 -2.10 -8.85
N THR A 224 -21.99 -3.00 -7.92
CA THR A 224 -22.41 -2.86 -6.52
C THR A 224 -21.43 -1.96 -5.72
N LEU A 225 -21.94 -0.90 -5.07
CA LEU A 225 -21.20 -0.06 -4.11
C LEU A 225 -21.53 -0.47 -2.68
N ARG A 226 -20.50 -0.74 -1.86
CA ARG A 226 -20.65 -1.06 -0.42
C ARG A 226 -19.82 -0.11 0.42
N LEU A 227 -20.41 0.35 1.51
CA LEU A 227 -19.69 0.99 2.61
C LEU A 227 -19.32 -0.09 3.64
N ALA A 228 -18.05 -0.19 3.99
CA ALA A 228 -17.56 -1.14 4.98
C ALA A 228 -16.91 -0.38 6.14
N ASP A 229 -17.60 -0.34 7.27
CA ASP A 229 -17.08 0.29 8.48
C ASP A 229 -16.28 -0.75 9.28
N TYR A 230 -14.96 -0.60 9.23
CA TYR A 230 -14.06 -1.43 10.01
C TYR A 230 -13.87 -0.81 11.40
N PHE A 231 -14.31 -1.53 12.43
CA PHE A 231 -14.07 -1.17 13.83
C PHE A 231 -12.86 -1.97 14.34
N PRO A 232 -11.65 -1.38 14.37
CA PRO A 232 -10.50 -2.06 14.92
C PRO A 232 -10.69 -2.29 16.43
N PRO A 233 -10.23 -3.42 16.98
CA PRO A 233 -10.28 -3.69 18.41
C PRO A 233 -9.52 -2.61 19.19
N ASP A 234 -10.02 -2.29 20.39
CA ASP A 234 -9.56 -1.17 21.20
C ASP A 234 -8.04 -1.17 21.38
N GLY A 235 -7.41 -0.08 20.91
CA GLY A 235 -5.95 0.10 20.87
C GLY A 235 -5.41 0.56 19.51
N GLN A 236 -6.12 0.32 18.40
CA GLN A 236 -5.74 0.78 17.05
C GLN A 236 -6.58 1.95 16.51
N GLN A 237 -7.61 2.38 17.24
CA GLN A 237 -8.46 3.52 16.84
C GLN A 237 -7.66 4.83 16.75
N GLN A 238 -6.68 5.04 17.65
CA GLN A 238 -5.82 6.23 17.62
C GLN A 238 -5.02 6.32 16.31
N LEU A 239 -4.46 5.21 15.85
CA LEU A 239 -3.69 5.14 14.59
C LEU A 239 -4.57 5.39 13.35
N TYR A 240 -5.83 4.96 13.40
CA TYR A 240 -6.79 5.19 12.33
C TYR A 240 -7.23 6.66 12.26
N PHE A 241 -7.49 7.29 13.40
CA PHE A 241 -7.78 8.74 13.46
C PHE A 241 -6.56 9.58 13.05
N ASP A 242 -5.35 9.22 13.48
CA ASP A 242 -4.11 9.91 13.07
C ASP A 242 -3.85 9.81 11.56
N MET A 243 -4.19 8.67 10.92
CA MET A 243 -4.10 8.54 9.47
C MET A 243 -5.17 9.36 8.74
N LEU A 244 -6.40 9.42 9.28
CA LEU A 244 -7.47 10.23 8.69
C LEU A 244 -7.19 11.73 8.78
N ASP A 245 -6.59 12.19 9.87
CA ASP A 245 -6.23 13.60 10.02
C ASP A 245 -5.06 14.00 9.12
N LYS A 246 -4.04 13.12 8.96
CA LYS A 246 -2.97 13.32 7.96
C LYS A 246 -3.48 13.36 6.52
N ALA A 247 -4.46 12.52 6.18
CA ALA A 247 -5.06 12.51 4.84
C ALA A 247 -5.89 13.78 4.56
N LYS A 248 -6.43 14.42 5.60
CA LYS A 248 -7.13 15.71 5.47
C LYS A 248 -6.17 16.90 5.33
N GLU A 249 -5.00 16.84 5.96
CA GLU A 249 -3.94 17.85 5.77
C GLU A 249 -3.40 17.85 4.34
N GLN A 250 -3.14 16.69 3.76
CA GLN A 250 -2.64 16.59 2.37
C GLN A 250 -3.61 17.13 1.32
N LYS A 251 -4.92 17.17 1.61
CA LYS A 251 -5.94 17.76 0.71
C LYS A 251 -6.08 19.27 0.85
N LYS A 252 -5.49 19.90 1.87
CA LYS A 252 -5.49 21.36 2.00
C LYS A 252 -4.38 22.04 1.21
N ASP A 253 -3.28 21.34 0.96
CA ASP A 253 -2.13 21.88 0.21
C ASP A 253 -2.27 21.75 -1.32
N GLU A 254 -3.36 21.12 -1.79
CA GLU A 254 -3.69 20.93 -3.22
C GLU A 254 -4.72 21.94 -3.76
N LYS A 255 -5.03 23.02 -3.03
CA LYS A 255 -5.89 24.14 -3.48
C LYS A 255 -5.14 25.47 -3.47
#